data_AF-A0A8H4XTV5-F1
#
_entry.id   AF-A0A8H4XTV5-F1
#
_cell.length_a   1.000
_cell.length_b   1.000
_cell.length_c   1.000
_cell.angle_alpha   90.00
_cell.angle_beta   90.00
_cell.angle_gamma   90.00
#
_symmetry.space_group_name_H-M   'P 1'
#
loop_
_entity.id
_entity.type
_entity.pdbx_description
1 polymer ?
#
loop_
_entity_poly.entity_id
_entity_poly.type
_entity_poly.pdbx_seq_one_letter_code
_entity_poly.pdbx_strand_id
1 'polypeptide(L)'
;GGLINSQSHRLPYYGVAVSTEGQEHVPSSIGPMARDLETICYISRSLADSKPWDLDPRCSPLPWNENAFEEIQSRPMVIGFIVDDGVVKIHPPIERALLALADKLRAQGHEIVEWDTSDHLQYMQLMDRYYSADGFEDVIRDVTRAGEPFIPHVRSLISRGSAISVYQYWQLNKEKFELQKKYLSKWN
;
A
#
# COMPACT_ATOMS: atom_id res chain seq x y z
N GLY A 1 4.40 -6.24 -16.44
CA GLY A 1 4.45 -7.20 -15.31
C GLY A 1 3.49 -6.72 -14.26
N GLY A 2 2.72 -7.62 -13.65
CA GLY A 2 1.89 -7.28 -12.50
C GLY A 2 2.73 -7.30 -11.23
N LEU A 3 2.45 -6.39 -10.30
CA LEU A 3 2.96 -6.41 -8.94
C LEU A 3 1.78 -6.68 -8.02
N ILE A 4 1.89 -7.69 -7.15
CA ILE A 4 0.98 -7.85 -6.02
C ILE A 4 1.74 -7.42 -4.78
N ASN A 5 1.34 -6.29 -4.20
CA ASN A 5 1.79 -5.88 -2.87
C ASN A 5 0.98 -6.66 -1.84
N SER A 6 1.68 -7.49 -1.06
CA SER A 6 1.06 -8.14 0.09
C SER A 6 0.88 -7.15 1.23
N GLN A 7 0.04 -7.47 2.22
CA GLN A 7 0.04 -6.75 3.49
C GLN A 7 1.48 -6.67 4.04
N SER A 8 1.90 -5.54 4.61
CA SER A 8 3.31 -5.25 4.95
C SER A 8 4.00 -6.30 5.83
N HIS A 9 3.24 -7.14 6.54
CA HIS A 9 3.76 -8.21 7.39
C HIS A 9 3.58 -9.62 6.79
N ARG A 10 3.14 -9.76 5.55
CA ARG A 10 2.87 -11.07 4.94
C ARG A 10 4.13 -11.78 4.44
N LEU A 11 5.15 -11.02 4.07
CA LEU A 11 6.43 -11.53 3.57
C LEU A 11 7.56 -11.11 4.51
N PRO A 12 8.65 -11.90 4.58
CA PRO A 12 9.81 -11.52 5.39
C PRO A 12 10.44 -10.24 4.86
N TYR A 13 10.77 -9.33 5.75
CA TYR A 13 11.32 -8.00 5.49
C TYR A 13 12.72 -7.80 6.10
N TYR A 14 13.21 -8.73 6.93
CA TYR A 14 14.53 -8.65 7.54
C TYR A 14 15.63 -8.53 6.47
N GLY A 15 16.48 -7.50 6.59
CA GLY A 15 17.57 -7.23 5.64
C GLY A 15 17.16 -6.48 4.37
N VAL A 16 15.89 -6.09 4.22
CA VAL A 16 15.45 -5.24 3.11
C VAL A 16 15.90 -3.80 3.34
N ALA A 17 16.66 -3.25 2.39
CA ALA A 17 17.09 -1.85 2.44
C ALA A 17 15.89 -0.91 2.29
N VAL A 18 15.76 0.06 3.20
CA VAL A 18 14.70 1.08 3.20
C VAL A 18 15.27 2.41 3.69
N SER A 19 14.82 3.52 3.11
CA SER A 19 15.32 4.87 3.42
C SER A 19 14.79 5.47 4.73
N THR A 20 13.94 4.76 5.45
CA THR A 20 13.33 5.19 6.72
C THR A 20 13.25 4.00 7.67
N GLU A 21 14.40 3.36 7.92
CA GLU A 21 14.46 2.16 8.77
C GLU A 21 14.09 2.49 10.22
N GLY A 22 13.24 1.68 10.84
CA GLY A 22 12.77 1.88 12.22
C GLY A 22 11.47 2.70 12.32
N GLN A 23 11.00 3.24 11.20
CA GLN A 23 9.64 3.73 11.09
C GLN A 23 8.64 2.54 11.06
N GLU A 24 7.54 2.66 11.82
CA GLU A 24 6.50 1.62 11.89
C GLU A 24 5.09 2.15 11.54
N HIS A 25 4.94 3.45 11.23
CA HIS A 25 3.63 4.08 11.02
C HIS A 25 3.06 3.89 9.60
N VAL A 26 3.90 3.70 8.59
CA VAL A 26 3.52 3.36 7.21
C VAL A 26 4.54 2.32 6.74
N PRO A 27 4.36 1.04 7.13
CA PRO A 27 5.34 0.01 6.86
C PRO A 27 5.38 -0.31 5.36
N SER A 28 6.59 -0.36 4.82
CA SER A 28 6.84 -0.81 3.45
C SER A 28 6.35 -2.25 3.25
N SER A 29 5.99 -2.59 2.02
CA SER A 29 5.60 -3.95 1.61
C SER A 29 6.49 -4.39 0.47
N ILE A 30 6.82 -5.68 0.45
CA ILE A 30 7.45 -6.32 -0.70
C ILE A 30 6.50 -7.33 -1.35
N GLY A 31 6.79 -7.73 -2.59
CA GLY A 31 6.02 -8.71 -3.31
C GLY A 31 6.73 -9.16 -4.60
N PRO A 32 6.45 -10.38 -5.08
CA PRO A 32 7.01 -10.87 -6.34
C PRO A 32 6.43 -10.09 -7.53
N MET A 33 7.28 -9.85 -8.52
CA MET A 33 6.89 -9.33 -9.83
C MET A 33 7.10 -10.42 -10.89
N ALA A 34 6.06 -10.72 -11.67
CA ALA A 34 6.15 -11.69 -12.75
C ALA A 34 5.35 -11.27 -13.99
N ARG A 35 5.42 -12.09 -15.05
CA ARG A 35 4.72 -11.86 -16.32
C ARG A 35 3.28 -12.38 -16.31
N ASP A 36 2.95 -13.25 -15.37
CA ASP A 36 1.66 -13.89 -15.23
C ASP A 36 1.30 -14.07 -13.75
N LEU A 37 0.00 -14.22 -13.49
CA LEU A 37 -0.54 -14.34 -12.13
C LEU A 37 -0.19 -15.70 -11.50
N GLU A 38 -0.10 -16.76 -12.31
CA GLU A 38 0.23 -18.11 -11.84
C GLU A 38 1.61 -18.15 -11.17
N THR A 39 2.61 -17.50 -11.76
CA THR A 39 3.95 -17.36 -11.16
C THR A 39 3.91 -16.58 -9.85
N ILE A 40 3.11 -15.51 -9.78
CA ILE A 40 2.96 -14.73 -8.55
C ILE A 40 2.32 -15.60 -7.44
N CYS A 41 1.27 -16.35 -7.76
CA CYS A 41 0.60 -17.27 -6.84
C CYS A 41 1.56 -18.39 -6.39
N TYR A 42 2.30 -18.99 -7.31
CA TYR A 42 3.28 -20.04 -7.01
C TYR A 42 4.37 -19.56 -6.05
N ILE A 43 4.97 -18.38 -6.32
CA ILE A 43 6.00 -17.81 -5.45
C ILE A 43 5.40 -17.47 -4.08
N SER A 44 4.23 -16.82 -4.04
CA SER A 44 3.58 -16.44 -2.79
C SER A 44 3.21 -17.64 -1.92
N ARG A 45 2.75 -18.73 -2.55
CA ARG A 45 2.46 -20.01 -1.88
C ARG A 45 3.73 -20.66 -1.34
N SER A 46 4.75 -20.79 -2.19
CA SER A 46 6.05 -21.36 -1.80
C SER A 46 6.70 -20.61 -0.63
N LEU A 47 6.58 -19.27 -0.62
CA LEU A 47 7.05 -18.43 0.48
C LEU A 47 6.23 -18.62 1.75
N ALA A 48 4.90 -18.77 1.67
CA ALA A 48 4.11 -19.04 2.86
C ALA A 48 4.41 -20.44 3.43
N ASP A 49 4.61 -21.44 2.57
CA ASP A 49 4.88 -22.82 2.96
C ASP A 49 6.27 -23.00 3.59
N SER A 50 7.22 -22.11 3.28
CA SER A 50 8.56 -22.11 3.90
C SER A 50 8.59 -21.55 5.32
N LYS A 51 7.45 -21.05 5.84
CA LYS A 51 7.28 -20.51 7.20
C LYS A 51 8.30 -19.41 7.57
N PRO A 52 8.40 -18.33 6.78
CA PRO A 52 9.39 -17.27 6.99
C PRO A 52 9.28 -16.57 8.34
N TRP A 53 8.12 -16.63 8.99
CA TRP A 53 7.89 -16.13 10.35
C TRP A 53 8.71 -16.85 11.43
N ASP A 54 9.27 -18.03 11.16
CA ASP A 54 10.21 -18.70 12.07
C ASP A 54 11.60 -18.04 12.04
N LEU A 55 11.88 -17.21 11.02
CA LEU A 55 13.17 -16.52 10.82
C LEU A 55 13.06 -15.01 10.95
N ASP A 56 11.89 -14.44 10.65
CA ASP A 56 11.63 -13.00 10.69
C ASP A 56 10.43 -12.67 11.58
N PRO A 57 10.63 -12.01 12.74
CA PRO A 57 9.56 -11.65 13.66
C PRO A 57 8.58 -10.59 13.10
N ARG A 58 8.94 -9.88 12.02
CA ARG A 58 8.02 -8.95 11.33
C ARG A 58 7.06 -9.67 10.39
N CYS A 59 7.33 -10.94 10.07
CA CYS A 59 6.46 -11.75 9.24
C CYS A 59 5.36 -12.40 10.09
N SER A 60 4.11 -12.15 9.74
CA SER A 60 2.95 -12.75 10.41
C SER A 60 2.85 -14.24 10.08
N PRO A 61 2.54 -15.10 11.08
CA PRO A 61 2.45 -16.55 10.90
C PRO A 61 1.15 -16.96 10.21
N LEU A 62 1.02 -16.60 8.93
CA LEU A 62 -0.17 -16.82 8.15
C LEU A 62 0.14 -17.77 6.97
N PRO A 63 -0.27 -19.05 7.06
CA PRO A 63 -0.09 -19.98 5.95
C PRO A 63 -0.92 -19.56 4.73
N TRP A 64 -0.59 -20.15 3.58
CA TRP A 64 -1.45 -20.06 2.40
C TRP A 64 -2.77 -20.80 2.68
N ASN A 65 -3.90 -20.17 2.36
CA ASN A 65 -5.22 -20.77 2.54
C ASN A 65 -5.79 -21.16 1.18
N GLU A 66 -5.55 -22.41 0.78
CA GLU A 66 -6.02 -22.93 -0.52
C GLU A 66 -7.53 -22.87 -0.63
N ASN A 67 -8.26 -23.25 0.42
CA ASN A 67 -9.72 -23.23 0.44
C ASN A 67 -10.26 -21.83 0.17
N ALA A 68 -9.72 -20.80 0.84
CA ALA A 68 -10.15 -19.42 0.60
C ALA A 68 -9.79 -18.93 -0.81
N PHE A 69 -8.64 -19.36 -1.33
CA PHE A 69 -8.20 -19.04 -2.70
C PHE A 69 -9.09 -19.69 -3.77
N GLU A 70 -9.52 -20.93 -3.57
CA GLU A 70 -10.42 -21.63 -4.50
C GLU A 70 -11.87 -21.13 -4.36
N GLU A 71 -12.35 -20.93 -3.13
CA GLU A 71 -13.72 -20.49 -2.85
C GLU A 71 -14.01 -19.14 -3.52
N ILE A 72 -13.10 -18.17 -3.42
CA ILE A 72 -13.31 -16.84 -4.01
C ILE A 72 -13.41 -16.89 -5.54
N GLN A 73 -12.80 -17.87 -6.18
CA GLN A 73 -12.85 -18.06 -7.64
C GLN A 73 -14.16 -18.74 -8.10
N SER A 74 -14.85 -19.44 -7.20
CA SER A 74 -16.07 -20.19 -7.52
C SER A 74 -17.37 -19.38 -7.46
N ARG A 75 -17.30 -18.09 -7.09
CA ARG A 75 -18.49 -17.24 -6.87
C ARG A 75 -18.34 -15.85 -7.48
N PRO A 76 -19.47 -15.21 -7.87
CA PRO A 76 -19.48 -13.78 -8.15
C PRO A 76 -18.92 -12.98 -6.98
N MET A 77 -18.28 -11.86 -7.31
CA MET A 77 -17.66 -10.95 -6.35
C MET A 77 -18.37 -9.60 -6.39
N VAL A 78 -18.39 -8.92 -5.25
CA VAL A 78 -18.69 -7.49 -5.16
C VAL A 78 -17.37 -6.74 -5.23
N ILE A 79 -17.21 -5.90 -6.24
CA ILE A 79 -15.96 -5.22 -6.55
C ILE A 79 -16.20 -3.71 -6.45
N GLY A 80 -15.58 -3.09 -5.45
CA GLY A 80 -15.48 -1.64 -5.35
C GLY A 80 -14.64 -1.09 -6.50
N PHE A 81 -15.14 -0.05 -7.17
CA PHE A 81 -14.58 0.45 -8.41
C PHE A 81 -14.42 1.97 -8.37
N ILE A 82 -13.20 2.43 -8.60
CA ILE A 82 -12.82 3.86 -8.61
C ILE A 82 -12.34 4.20 -10.01
N VAL A 83 -13.03 5.11 -10.69
CA VAL A 83 -12.63 5.59 -12.02
C VAL A 83 -11.72 6.83 -11.91
N ASP A 84 -12.11 7.77 -11.05
CA ASP A 84 -11.38 8.99 -10.76
C ASP A 84 -11.45 9.19 -9.24
N ASP A 85 -10.31 9.47 -8.62
CA ASP A 85 -10.24 9.66 -7.17
C ASP A 85 -10.64 11.09 -6.73
N GLY A 86 -10.84 11.99 -7.70
CA GLY A 86 -11.16 13.40 -7.49
C GLY A 86 -9.95 14.28 -7.15
N VAL A 87 -8.75 13.69 -7.06
CA VAL A 87 -7.50 14.36 -6.69
C VAL A 87 -6.57 14.47 -7.89
N VAL A 88 -6.39 13.37 -8.64
CA VAL A 88 -5.56 13.32 -9.84
C VAL A 88 -6.41 12.83 -11.01
N LYS A 89 -6.68 13.74 -11.94
CA LYS A 89 -7.50 13.44 -13.10
C LYS A 89 -6.94 12.27 -13.90
N ILE A 90 -7.78 11.27 -14.12
CA ILE A 90 -7.42 10.08 -14.90
C ILE A 90 -7.14 10.44 -16.37
N HIS A 91 -6.14 9.78 -16.96
CA HIS A 91 -5.87 9.90 -18.38
C HIS A 91 -6.94 9.16 -19.21
N PRO A 92 -7.47 9.75 -20.30
CA PRO A 92 -8.51 9.14 -21.13
C PRO A 92 -8.28 7.68 -21.58
N PRO A 93 -7.06 7.24 -21.96
CA PRO A 93 -6.83 5.83 -22.29
C PRO A 93 -6.98 4.87 -21.11
N ILE A 94 -6.63 5.30 -19.89
CA ILE A 94 -6.74 4.48 -18.68
C ILE A 94 -8.21 4.39 -18.27
N GLU A 95 -8.94 5.51 -18.33
CA GLU A 95 -10.37 5.57 -18.07
C GLU A 95 -11.14 4.58 -18.96
N ARG A 96 -10.90 4.59 -20.28
CA ARG A 96 -11.53 3.63 -21.21
C ARG A 96 -11.21 2.19 -20.86
N ALA A 97 -9.97 1.89 -20.47
CA ALA A 97 -9.56 0.54 -20.11
C ALA A 97 -10.26 0.05 -18.83
N LEU A 98 -10.39 0.93 -17.83
CA LEU A 98 -11.13 0.67 -16.60
C LEU A 98 -12.61 0.41 -16.89
N LEU A 99 -13.28 1.29 -17.64
CA LEU A 99 -14.69 1.11 -17.97
C LEU A 99 -14.95 -0.19 -18.74
N ALA A 100 -14.10 -0.52 -19.72
CA ALA A 100 -14.20 -1.78 -20.45
C ALA A 100 -13.97 -3.02 -19.56
N LEU A 101 -13.12 -2.91 -18.52
CA LEU A 101 -12.94 -3.96 -17.53
C LEU A 101 -14.20 -4.13 -16.67
N ALA A 102 -14.79 -3.02 -16.18
CA ALA A 102 -16.02 -3.06 -15.41
C ALA A 102 -17.17 -3.74 -16.19
N ASP A 103 -17.33 -3.42 -17.47
CA ASP A 103 -18.36 -4.03 -18.31
C ASP A 103 -18.15 -5.55 -18.50
N LYS A 104 -16.89 -5.98 -18.69
CA LYS A 104 -16.55 -7.40 -18.77
C LYS A 104 -16.83 -8.13 -17.46
N LEU A 105 -16.51 -7.53 -16.32
CA LEU A 105 -16.78 -8.11 -15.00
C LEU A 105 -18.28 -8.23 -14.75
N ARG A 106 -19.07 -7.20 -15.09
CA ARG A 106 -20.55 -7.27 -15.02
C ARG A 106 -21.10 -8.39 -15.91
N ALA A 107 -20.59 -8.52 -17.13
CA ALA A 107 -21.01 -9.57 -18.06
C ALA A 107 -20.69 -10.99 -17.55
N GLN A 108 -19.70 -11.15 -16.67
CA GLN A 108 -19.37 -12.41 -16.00
C GLN A 108 -20.15 -12.62 -14.68
N GLY A 109 -21.08 -11.72 -14.35
CA GLY A 109 -21.95 -11.84 -13.18
C GLY A 109 -21.41 -11.18 -11.91
N HIS A 110 -20.27 -10.48 -11.95
CA HIS A 110 -19.77 -9.71 -10.81
C HIS A 110 -20.60 -8.44 -10.58
N GLU A 111 -20.75 -8.04 -9.33
CA GLU A 111 -21.32 -6.76 -8.94
C GLU A 111 -20.23 -5.70 -8.91
N ILE A 112 -20.43 -4.60 -9.64
CA ILE A 112 -19.51 -3.46 -9.65
C ILE A 112 -20.16 -2.32 -8.89
N VAL A 113 -19.56 -1.94 -7.77
CA VAL A 113 -20.03 -0.86 -6.90
C VAL A 113 -19.10 0.33 -7.09
N GLU A 114 -19.66 1.47 -7.50
CA GLU A 114 -18.88 2.71 -7.53
C GLU A 114 -18.47 3.08 -6.10
N TRP A 115 -17.17 3.22 -5.89
CA TRP A 115 -16.62 3.48 -4.57
C TRP A 115 -16.43 4.98 -4.37
N ASP A 116 -17.13 5.52 -3.39
CA ASP A 116 -16.97 6.92 -3.00
C ASP A 116 -15.54 7.20 -2.52
N THR A 117 -14.87 8.19 -3.10
CA THR A 117 -13.51 8.60 -2.71
C THR A 117 -13.47 9.96 -2.03
N SER A 118 -14.63 10.54 -1.68
CA SER A 118 -14.72 11.88 -1.08
C SER A 118 -13.89 12.06 0.20
N ASP A 119 -13.64 10.95 0.91
CA ASP A 119 -12.84 10.92 2.12
C ASP A 119 -11.38 10.49 1.89
N HIS A 120 -10.93 10.31 0.65
CA HIS A 120 -9.56 9.88 0.37
C HIS A 120 -8.51 10.96 0.66
N LEU A 121 -8.86 12.23 0.43
CA LEU A 121 -7.95 13.36 0.64
C LEU A 121 -7.45 13.45 2.09
N GLN A 122 -8.30 13.18 3.09
CA GLN A 122 -7.88 13.18 4.51
C GLN A 122 -6.86 12.05 4.80
N TYR A 123 -6.96 10.89 4.16
CA TYR A 123 -6.00 9.80 4.33
C TYR A 123 -4.65 10.17 3.71
N MET A 124 -4.66 10.81 2.53
CA MET A 124 -3.45 11.32 1.88
C MET A 124 -2.75 12.38 2.74
N GLN A 125 -3.49 13.34 3.28
CA GLN A 125 -2.94 14.36 4.17
C GLN A 125 -2.34 13.79 5.46
N LEU A 126 -2.98 12.75 6.03
CA LEU A 126 -2.41 12.02 7.15
C LEU A 126 -1.08 11.35 6.77
N MET A 127 -1.01 10.71 5.59
CA MET A 127 0.21 10.09 5.10
C MET A 127 1.33 11.11 4.86
N ASP A 128 1.04 12.28 4.30
CA ASP A 128 2.04 13.34 4.10
C ASP A 128 2.63 13.83 5.44
N ARG A 129 1.79 13.91 6.49
CA ARG A 129 2.24 14.26 7.85
C ARG A 129 3.13 13.18 8.46
N TYR A 130 2.90 11.92 8.13
CA TYR A 130 3.77 10.81 8.54
C TYR A 130 5.12 10.85 7.84
N TYR A 131 5.15 11.05 6.52
CA TYR A 131 6.39 11.12 5.74
C TYR A 131 7.29 12.30 6.10
N SER A 132 6.75 13.31 6.80
CA SER A 132 7.50 14.47 7.29
C SER A 132 7.76 14.43 8.79
N ALA A 133 7.39 13.35 9.49
CA ALA A 133 7.42 13.28 10.94
C ALA A 133 8.84 13.43 11.54
N ASP A 134 9.85 12.91 10.85
CA ASP A 134 11.27 13.05 11.22
C ASP A 134 11.89 14.36 10.71
N GLY A 135 11.13 15.20 9.99
CA GLY A 135 11.66 16.39 9.33
C GLY A 135 12.53 16.07 8.11
N PHE A 136 12.37 14.88 7.52
CA PHE A 136 13.18 14.35 6.41
C PHE A 136 14.66 14.12 6.77
N GLU A 137 14.96 13.93 8.05
CA GLU A 137 16.31 13.73 8.57
C GLU A 137 17.00 12.54 7.89
N ASP A 138 16.30 11.41 7.73
CA ASP A 138 16.88 10.22 7.10
C ASP A 138 17.27 10.49 5.64
N VAL A 139 16.35 11.08 4.86
CA VAL A 139 16.57 11.44 3.46
C VAL A 139 17.73 12.43 3.32
N ILE A 140 17.77 13.44 4.19
CA ILE A 140 18.83 14.46 4.16
C ILE A 140 20.19 13.82 4.43
N ARG A 141 20.29 12.96 5.44
CA ARG A 141 21.53 12.28 5.82
C ARG A 141 22.04 11.36 4.72
N ASP A 142 21.17 10.55 4.12
CA ASP A 142 21.56 9.60 3.08
C ASP A 142 22.02 10.29 1.81
N VAL A 143 21.30 11.31 1.33
CA VAL A 143 21.70 12.08 0.14
C VAL A 143 23.01 12.84 0.41
N THR A 144 23.16 13.43 1.59
CA THR A 144 24.40 14.12 1.98
C THR A 144 25.58 13.15 2.03
N ARG A 145 25.38 11.93 2.55
CA ARG A 145 26.40 10.87 2.58
C ARG A 145 26.79 10.41 1.17
N ALA A 146 25.82 10.31 0.25
CA ALA A 146 26.07 9.96 -1.15
C ALA A 146 26.83 11.06 -1.93
N GLY A 147 26.75 12.32 -1.47
CA GLY A 147 27.41 13.46 -2.09
C GLY A 147 26.70 13.99 -3.35
N GLU A 148 25.46 13.54 -3.59
CA GLU A 148 24.67 13.96 -4.74
C GLU A 148 23.87 15.25 -4.44
N PRO A 149 23.68 16.15 -5.42
CA PRO A 149 22.83 17.31 -5.23
C PRO A 149 21.36 16.89 -5.14
N PHE A 150 20.61 17.46 -4.18
CA PHE A 150 19.16 17.31 -4.17
C PHE A 150 18.55 17.83 -5.48
N ILE A 151 17.80 16.97 -6.17
CA ILE A 151 16.96 17.38 -7.30
C ILE A 151 15.93 18.43 -6.82
N PRO A 152 15.51 19.39 -7.67
CA PRO A 152 14.69 20.54 -7.24
C PRO A 152 13.39 20.13 -6.52
N HIS A 153 12.75 19.06 -6.98
CA HIS A 153 11.52 18.57 -6.37
C HIS A 153 11.74 18.03 -4.94
N VAL A 154 12.79 17.23 -4.73
CA VAL A 154 13.15 16.72 -3.39
C VAL A 154 13.56 17.88 -2.48
N ARG A 155 14.32 18.85 -3.00
CA ARG A 155 14.67 20.07 -2.24
C ARG A 155 13.43 20.82 -1.76
N SER A 156 12.43 20.98 -2.63
CA SER A 156 11.16 21.61 -2.26
C SER A 156 10.37 20.78 -1.23
N LEU A 157 10.51 19.46 -1.23
CA LEU A 157 9.85 18.58 -0.26
C LEU A 157 10.49 18.69 1.12
N ILE A 158 11.81 18.51 1.21
CA ILE A 158 12.54 18.51 2.48
C ILE A 158 12.51 19.88 3.19
N SER A 159 12.28 20.97 2.45
CA SER A 159 12.15 22.30 3.02
C SER A 159 10.80 22.60 3.66
N ARG A 160 9.81 21.69 3.57
CA ARG A 160 8.41 21.94 3.99
C ARG A 160 8.13 21.72 5.47
N GLY A 161 9.03 21.10 6.22
CA GLY A 161 8.71 20.66 7.56
C GLY A 161 9.92 20.61 8.48
N SER A 162 9.62 20.53 9.77
CA SER A 162 10.56 20.20 10.83
C SER A 162 10.07 18.96 11.55
N ALA A 163 10.98 18.23 12.19
CA ALA A 163 10.63 17.06 12.96
C ALA A 163 9.54 17.39 14.01
N ILE A 164 8.59 16.48 14.16
CA ILE A 164 7.52 16.62 15.16
C ILE A 164 7.95 16.00 16.49
N SER A 165 7.35 16.46 17.58
CA SER A 165 7.55 15.84 18.90
C SER A 165 6.92 14.45 18.98
N VAL A 166 7.42 13.61 19.90
CA VAL A 166 6.84 12.29 20.21
C VAL A 166 5.35 12.38 20.56
N TYR A 167 4.94 13.42 21.29
CA TYR A 167 3.53 13.64 21.62
C TYR A 167 2.67 13.87 20.37
N GLN A 168 3.13 14.72 19.44
CA GLN A 168 2.44 14.97 18.17
C GLN A 168 2.37 13.70 17.31
N TYR A 169 3.44 12.91 17.28
CA TYR A 169 3.47 11.62 16.63
C TYR A 169 2.43 10.65 17.20
N TRP A 170 2.25 10.60 18.52
CA TRP A 170 1.19 9.77 19.12
C TRP A 170 -0.21 10.26 18.75
N GLN A 171 -0.42 11.57 18.60
CA GLN A 171 -1.72 12.07 18.13
C GLN A 171 -1.98 11.65 16.68
N LEU A 172 -0.96 11.64 15.82
CA LEU A 172 -1.08 11.08 14.45
C LEU A 172 -1.48 9.60 14.48
N ASN A 173 -0.91 8.81 15.38
CA ASN A 173 -1.24 7.38 15.51
C ASN A 173 -2.71 7.17 15.91
N LYS A 174 -3.22 8.00 16.83
CA LYS A 174 -4.64 7.96 17.20
C LYS A 174 -5.55 8.33 16.03
N GLU A 175 -5.20 9.42 15.32
CA GLU A 175 -5.94 9.87 14.13
C GLU A 175 -5.96 8.79 13.04
N LYS A 176 -4.81 8.13 12.78
CA LYS A 176 -4.71 6.99 11.87
C LYS A 176 -5.68 5.87 12.23
N PHE A 177 -5.74 5.49 13.50
CA PHE A 177 -6.61 4.39 13.94
C PHE A 177 -8.08 4.71 13.70
N GLU A 178 -8.53 5.93 14.03
CA GLU A 178 -9.91 6.37 13.77
C GLU A 178 -10.23 6.38 12.28
N LEU A 179 -9.29 6.86 11.45
CA LEU A 179 -9.43 6.86 9.99
C LEU A 179 -9.49 5.45 9.40
N GLN A 180 -8.64 4.53 9.86
CA GLN A 180 -8.70 3.12 9.47
C GLN A 180 -10.03 2.47 9.88
N LYS A 181 -10.52 2.76 11.09
CA LYS A 181 -11.80 2.27 11.57
C LYS A 181 -12.96 2.81 10.73
N LYS A 182 -12.95 4.10 10.40
CA LYS A 182 -13.93 4.73 9.51
C LYS A 182 -13.95 4.05 8.14
N TYR A 183 -12.80 3.84 7.53
CA TYR A 183 -12.71 3.18 6.23
C TYR A 183 -13.20 1.72 6.28
N LEU A 184 -12.84 0.98 7.33
CA LEU A 184 -13.34 -0.38 7.55
C LEU A 184 -14.86 -0.41 7.72
N SER A 185 -15.44 0.56 8.42
CA SER A 185 -16.90 0.67 8.56
C SER A 185 -17.60 1.04 7.26
N LYS A 186 -16.92 1.72 6.33
CA LYS A 186 -17.44 2.00 4.98
C LYS A 186 -17.39 0.78 4.07
N TRP A 187 -16.44 -0.13 4.30
CA TRP A 187 -16.28 -1.38 3.56
C TRP A 187 -17.32 -2.44 3.88
N ASN A 188 -17.89 -2.43 5.09
CA ASN A 188 -18.89 -3.40 5.53
C ASN A 188 -20.29 -2.80 5.52
#